data_AF-A0A1Q8QF33-F1
#
_entry.id   AF-A0A1Q8QF33-F1
#
_cell.length_a   1.000
_cell.length_b   1.000
_cell.length_c   1.000
_cell.angle_alpha   90.00
_cell.angle_beta   90.00
_cell.angle_gamma   90.00
#
_symmetry.space_group_name_H-M   'P 1'
#
loop_
_entity.id
_entity.type
_entity.pdbx_description
1 polymer ?
#
loop_
_entity_poly.entity_id
_entity_poly.type
_entity_poly.pdbx_seq_one_letter_code
_entity_poly.pdbx_strand_id
1 'polypeptide(L)'
;MRPAHIVFWVCVTFGGVWLQNLVPGVDFLAPGLILAMQEERWPVSVWLAFIWLFIHEGTGSMPFGAGILWYGALAGIYFFGHWLFEARNFLFMFILGASLGSMHFLLINLMALLQDWSLPMDRLLIECAQQTLIFPIEWGLLYLIHHNLPDNPHAA
;
A
#
# COMPACT_ATOMS: atom_id res chain seq x y z
N MET A 1 18.27 11.27 -3.62
CA MET A 1 18.18 9.79 -3.51
C MET A 1 19.29 9.20 -4.32
N ARG A 2 19.89 8.09 -3.87
CA ARG A 2 20.92 7.38 -4.64
C ARG A 2 20.28 6.75 -5.89
N PRO A 3 21.01 6.57 -7.01
CA PRO A 3 20.43 6.08 -8.25
C PRO A 3 19.77 4.71 -8.10
N ALA A 4 20.35 3.82 -7.28
CA ALA A 4 19.79 2.49 -7.01
C ALA A 4 18.38 2.54 -6.38
N HIS A 5 18.15 3.48 -5.45
CA HIS A 5 16.83 3.67 -4.84
C HIS A 5 15.81 4.23 -5.84
N ILE A 6 16.24 5.14 -6.73
CA ILE A 6 15.35 5.69 -7.77
C ILE A 6 14.89 4.55 -8.69
N VAL A 7 15.83 3.72 -9.15
CA VAL A 7 15.51 2.55 -9.99
C VAL A 7 14.56 1.60 -9.26
N PHE A 8 14.79 1.33 -7.97
CA PHE A 8 13.89 0.51 -7.16
C PHE A 8 12.46 1.06 -7.14
N TRP A 9 12.27 2.32 -6.76
CA TRP A 9 10.93 2.93 -6.68
C TRP A 9 10.23 3.02 -8.03
N VAL A 10 10.99 3.25 -9.11
CA VAL A 10 10.47 3.20 -10.48
C VAL A 10 9.99 1.79 -10.82
N CYS A 11 10.81 0.76 -10.57
CA CYS A 11 10.42 -0.64 -10.79
C CYS A 11 9.19 -1.04 -9.95
N VAL A 12 9.13 -0.62 -8.68
CA VAL A 12 7.96 -0.84 -7.81
C VAL A 12 6.71 -0.19 -8.39
N THR A 13 6.82 1.05 -8.88
CA THR A 13 5.68 1.77 -9.46
C THR A 13 5.16 1.06 -10.71
N PHE A 14 6.05 0.73 -11.67
CA PHE A 14 5.64 0.04 -12.89
C PHE A 14 5.13 -1.38 -12.62
N GLY A 15 5.81 -2.13 -11.75
CA GLY A 15 5.42 -3.47 -11.35
C GLY A 15 4.07 -3.49 -10.64
N GLY A 16 3.87 -2.58 -9.68
CA GLY A 16 2.61 -2.45 -8.95
C GLY A 16 1.44 -2.07 -9.84
N VAL A 17 1.61 -1.13 -10.78
CA VAL A 17 0.56 -0.80 -11.77
C VAL A 17 0.23 -2.00 -12.66
N TRP A 18 1.23 -2.78 -13.06
CA TRP A 18 0.99 -3.97 -13.88
C TRP A 18 0.29 -5.09 -13.10
N LEU A 19 0.70 -5.34 -11.85
CA LEU A 19 0.08 -6.31 -10.95
C LEU A 19 -1.37 -5.95 -10.60
N GLN A 20 -1.68 -4.65 -10.44
CA GLN A 20 -3.05 -4.17 -10.26
C GLN A 20 -3.97 -4.52 -11.45
N ASN A 21 -3.44 -4.60 -12.66
CA ASN A 21 -4.22 -5.08 -13.82
C ASN A 21 -4.48 -6.59 -13.77
N LEU A 22 -3.62 -7.37 -13.11
CA LEU A 22 -3.77 -8.82 -12.98
C LEU A 22 -4.70 -9.21 -11.84
N VAL A 23 -4.65 -8.47 -10.72
CA VAL A 23 -5.50 -8.69 -9.54
C VAL A 23 -6.25 -7.40 -9.22
N PRO A 24 -7.40 -7.16 -9.86
CA PRO A 24 -8.18 -5.95 -9.64
C PRO A 24 -8.72 -5.90 -8.21
N GLY A 25 -8.74 -4.70 -7.62
CA GLY A 25 -9.20 -4.46 -6.24
C GLY A 25 -8.09 -4.53 -5.18
N VAL A 26 -6.93 -5.10 -5.51
CA VAL A 26 -5.76 -5.12 -4.62
C VAL A 26 -4.83 -3.96 -4.95
N ASP A 27 -4.42 -3.23 -3.92
CA ASP A 27 -3.44 -2.17 -4.03
C ASP A 27 -2.03 -2.70 -3.68
N PHE A 28 -1.23 -2.89 -4.73
CA PHE A 28 0.16 -3.32 -4.69
C PHE A 28 1.15 -2.17 -4.37
N LEU A 29 0.71 -0.92 -4.42
CA LEU A 29 1.54 0.23 -4.10
C LEU A 29 1.50 0.53 -2.58
N ALA A 30 0.42 0.16 -1.89
CA ALA A 30 0.27 0.34 -0.45
C ALA A 30 1.43 -0.25 0.40
N PRO A 31 1.89 -1.51 0.19
CA PRO A 31 3.06 -2.05 0.90
C PRO A 31 4.34 -1.24 0.65
N GLY A 32 4.54 -0.80 -0.59
CA GLY A 32 5.66 0.05 -0.97
C GLY A 32 5.63 1.39 -0.23
N LEU A 33 4.45 1.94 0.05
CA LEU A 33 4.31 3.23 0.73
C LEU A 33 4.73 3.08 2.20
N ILE A 34 4.29 2.00 2.85
CA ILE A 34 4.71 1.68 4.21
C ILE A 34 6.22 1.49 4.28
N LEU A 35 6.82 0.75 3.34
CA LEU A 35 8.27 0.59 3.28
C LEU A 35 8.98 1.95 3.12
N ALA A 36 8.47 2.83 2.25
CA ALA A 36 8.99 4.18 2.10
C ALA A 36 8.86 5.00 3.39
N MET A 37 7.79 4.83 4.16
CA MET A 37 7.62 5.48 5.46
C MET A 37 8.55 4.93 6.55
N GLN A 38 9.03 3.69 6.39
CA GLN A 38 9.92 3.01 7.34
C GLN A 38 11.40 3.31 7.10
N GLU A 39 11.84 3.22 5.85
CA GLU A 39 13.27 3.21 5.50
C GLU A 39 13.74 4.50 4.80
N GLU A 40 12.82 5.27 4.20
CA GLU A 40 13.16 6.49 3.48
C GLU A 40 12.90 7.76 4.30
N ARG A 41 13.41 8.89 3.80
CA ARG A 41 13.16 10.21 4.39
C ARG A 41 11.71 10.61 4.14
N TRP A 42 11.08 11.26 5.13
CA TRP A 42 9.69 11.72 5.06
C TRP A 42 9.27 12.42 3.74
N PRO A 43 10.09 13.31 3.13
CA PRO A 43 9.74 13.93 1.85
C PRO A 43 9.59 12.93 0.70
N VAL A 44 10.34 11.83 0.70
CA VAL A 44 10.26 10.79 -0.34
C VAL A 44 8.92 10.08 -0.25
N SER A 45 8.52 9.63 0.94
CA SER A 45 7.28 8.90 1.16
C SER A 45 6.07 9.76 0.80
N VAL A 46 6.11 11.06 1.12
CA VAL A 46 5.08 12.02 0.73
C VAL A 46 4.98 12.19 -0.79
N TRP A 47 6.13 12.33 -1.48
CA TRP A 47 6.13 12.42 -2.95
C TRP A 47 5.65 11.14 -3.62
N LEU A 48 6.05 9.97 -3.13
CA LEU A 48 5.57 8.68 -3.63
C LEU A 48 4.06 8.52 -3.42
N ALA A 49 3.56 8.81 -2.21
CA ALA A 49 2.13 8.81 -1.93
C ALA A 49 1.36 9.71 -2.90
N PHE A 50 1.87 10.92 -3.14
CA PHE A 50 1.24 11.86 -4.05
C PHE A 50 1.20 11.33 -5.48
N ILE A 51 2.34 10.84 -6.00
CA ILE A 51 2.42 10.28 -7.35
C ILE A 51 1.47 9.08 -7.50
N TRP A 52 1.49 8.16 -6.56
CA TRP A 52 0.66 6.95 -6.62
C TRP A 52 -0.82 7.26 -6.46
N LEU A 53 -1.18 8.28 -5.69
CA LEU A 53 -2.55 8.78 -5.61
C LEU A 53 -3.05 9.24 -6.98
N PHE A 54 -2.25 10.02 -7.72
CA PHE A 54 -2.59 10.41 -9.10
C PHE A 54 -2.71 9.20 -10.04
N ILE A 55 -1.89 8.17 -9.84
CA ILE A 55 -1.98 6.93 -10.62
C ILE A 55 -3.29 6.20 -10.32
N HIS A 56 -3.68 6.05 -9.06
CA HIS A 56 -4.96 5.41 -8.69
C HIS A 56 -6.16 6.17 -9.26
N GLU A 57 -6.18 7.49 -9.11
CA GLU A 57 -7.26 8.33 -9.65
C GLU A 57 -7.28 8.29 -11.20
N GLY A 58 -6.11 8.21 -11.85
CA GLY A 58 -5.99 8.14 -13.31
C GLY A 58 -6.28 6.76 -13.92
N THR A 59 -6.05 5.69 -13.18
CA THR A 59 -6.32 4.30 -13.62
C THR A 59 -7.77 3.89 -13.39
N GLY A 60 -8.52 4.62 -12.57
CA GLY A 60 -9.91 4.32 -12.24
C GLY A 60 -10.05 3.03 -11.42
N SER A 61 -9.00 2.62 -10.71
CA SER A 61 -8.99 1.39 -9.92
C SER A 61 -9.92 1.45 -8.70
N MET A 62 -10.23 2.67 -8.23
CA MET A 62 -11.12 2.93 -7.09
C MET A 62 -12.06 4.11 -7.40
N PRO A 63 -13.19 4.26 -6.66
CA PRO A 63 -14.03 5.44 -6.74
C PRO A 63 -13.25 6.73 -6.50
N PHE A 64 -13.56 7.79 -7.24
CA PHE A 64 -12.87 9.08 -7.11
C PHE A 64 -12.88 9.59 -5.66
N GLY A 65 -11.71 9.92 -5.12
CA GLY A 65 -11.53 10.36 -3.74
C GLY A 65 -11.33 9.22 -2.72
N ALA A 66 -11.60 7.97 -3.10
CA ALA A 66 -11.30 6.81 -2.25
C ALA A 66 -9.79 6.63 -2.06
N GLY A 67 -8.96 6.99 -3.05
CA GLY A 67 -7.50 6.90 -2.95
C GLY A 67 -6.92 7.79 -1.84
N ILE A 68 -7.47 9.00 -1.66
CA ILE A 68 -7.09 9.92 -0.57
C ILE A 68 -7.41 9.28 0.79
N LEU A 69 -8.62 8.76 0.95
CA LEU A 69 -9.06 8.12 2.19
C LEU A 69 -8.25 6.86 2.48
N TRP A 70 -7.94 6.08 1.44
CA TRP A 70 -7.17 4.85 1.53
C TRP A 70 -5.74 5.09 2.01
N TYR A 71 -4.99 5.98 1.35
CA TYR A 71 -3.62 6.32 1.76
C TYR A 71 -3.57 7.11 3.07
N GLY A 72 -4.57 7.95 3.35
CA GLY A 72 -4.71 8.62 4.64
C GLY A 72 -4.94 7.64 5.78
N ALA A 73 -5.84 6.66 5.60
CA ALA A 73 -6.08 5.60 6.56
C ALA A 73 -4.85 4.72 6.76
N LEU A 74 -4.17 4.35 5.67
CA LEU A 74 -2.94 3.57 5.70
C LEU A 74 -1.85 4.26 6.53
N ALA A 75 -1.58 5.53 6.24
CA ALA A 75 -0.61 6.33 6.98
C ALA A 75 -1.02 6.51 8.45
N GLY A 76 -2.31 6.74 8.71
CA GLY A 76 -2.86 6.86 10.06
C GLY A 76 -2.67 5.60 10.88
N ILE A 77 -3.10 4.45 10.37
CA ILE A 77 -2.96 3.14 11.05
C ILE A 77 -1.49 2.82 11.28
N TYR A 78 -0.63 3.10 10.29
CA TYR A 78 0.81 2.93 10.46
C TYR A 78 1.36 3.80 11.59
N PHE A 79 0.99 5.07 11.67
CA PHE A 79 1.47 5.98 12.72
C PHE A 79 1.01 5.54 14.12
N PHE A 80 -0.26 5.17 14.27
CA PHE A 80 -0.78 4.62 15.53
C PHE A 80 -0.13 3.28 15.88
N GLY A 81 0.07 2.43 14.87
CA GLY A 81 0.65 1.12 15.02
C GLY A 81 2.14 1.13 15.38
N HIS A 82 2.90 2.06 14.81
CA HIS A 82 4.31 2.29 15.13
C HIS A 82 4.53 2.67 16.59
N TRP A 83 3.54 3.33 17.22
CA TRP A 83 3.62 3.66 18.64
C TRP A 83 3.42 2.44 19.55
N LEU A 84 2.71 1.43 19.06
CA LEU A 84 2.35 0.23 19.83
C LEU A 84 3.32 -0.94 19.59
N PHE A 85 3.97 -1.01 18.42
CA PHE A 85 4.84 -2.10 18.00
C PHE A 85 6.11 -1.61 17.30
N GLU A 86 7.18 -2.41 17.37
CA GLU A 86 8.34 -2.21 16.48
C GLU A 86 7.90 -2.36 15.02
N ALA A 87 8.03 -1.27 14.24
CA ALA A 87 7.52 -1.19 12.87
C ALA A 87 8.09 -2.27 11.93
N ARG A 88 9.22 -2.90 12.27
CA ARG A 88 9.87 -3.96 11.49
C ARG A 88 9.38 -5.39 11.83
N ASN A 89 8.45 -5.56 12.77
CA ASN A 89 7.98 -6.88 13.15
C ASN A 89 6.98 -7.43 12.12
N PHE A 90 7.18 -8.66 11.65
CA PHE A 90 6.26 -9.33 10.72
C PHE A 90 4.84 -9.47 11.30
N LEU A 91 4.72 -9.65 12.62
CA LEU A 91 3.41 -9.69 13.29
C LEU A 91 2.65 -8.37 13.13
N PHE A 92 3.36 -7.24 13.25
CA PHE A 92 2.78 -5.92 13.04
C PHE A 92 2.24 -5.76 11.60
N MET A 93 2.99 -6.24 10.61
CA MET A 93 2.57 -6.22 9.20
C MET A 93 1.35 -7.08 8.92
N PHE A 94 1.22 -8.22 9.61
CA PHE A 94 0.02 -9.05 9.50
C PHE A 94 -1.21 -8.35 10.09
N ILE A 95 -1.08 -7.72 11.25
CA ILE A 95 -2.14 -6.90 11.87
C ILE A 95 -2.50 -5.72 10.97
N LEU A 96 -1.48 -5.06 10.39
CA LEU A 96 -1.67 -3.96 9.44
C LEU A 96 -2.44 -4.44 8.21
N GLY A 97 -2.06 -5.57 7.61
CA GLY A 97 -2.78 -6.18 6.48
C GLY A 97 -4.23 -6.57 6.81
N ALA A 98 -4.48 -7.13 7.99
CA ALA A 98 -5.84 -7.43 8.46
C ALA A 98 -6.68 -6.15 8.67
N SER A 99 -6.05 -5.10 9.20
CA SER A 99 -6.67 -3.79 9.37
C SER A 99 -6.95 -3.12 8.02
N LEU A 100 -6.04 -3.24 7.06
CA LEU A 100 -6.23 -2.75 5.68
C LEU A 100 -7.40 -3.44 5.00
N GLY A 101 -7.52 -4.78 5.07
CA GLY A 101 -8.64 -5.48 4.45
C GLY A 101 -9.98 -5.09 5.06
N SER A 102 -10.02 -4.88 6.38
CA SER A 102 -11.21 -4.37 7.07
C SER A 102 -11.54 -2.93 6.64
N MET A 103 -10.53 -2.08 6.50
CA MET A 103 -10.71 -0.72 6.00
C MET A 103 -11.11 -0.69 4.53
N HIS A 104 -10.64 -1.63 3.72
CA HIS A 104 -10.99 -1.74 2.31
C HIS A 104 -12.49 -1.97 2.18
N PHE A 105 -13.01 -2.93 2.95
CA PHE A 105 -14.44 -3.19 3.05
C PHE A 105 -15.21 -1.92 3.44
N LEU A 106 -14.77 -1.22 4.49
CA LEU A 106 -15.48 -0.05 5.01
C LEU A 106 -15.47 1.11 4.02
N LEU A 107 -14.30 1.46 3.47
CA LEU A 107 -14.13 2.61 2.58
C LEU A 107 -14.83 2.40 1.24
N ILE A 108 -14.71 1.21 0.64
CA ILE A 108 -15.37 0.93 -0.64
C ILE A 108 -16.90 0.86 -0.46
N ASN A 109 -17.41 0.24 0.62
CA ASN A 109 -18.85 0.28 0.89
C ASN A 109 -19.35 1.71 1.14
N LEU A 110 -18.62 2.51 1.91
CA LEU A 110 -19.01 3.90 2.18
C LEU A 110 -19.07 4.72 0.89
N MET A 111 -18.06 4.58 0.03
CA MET A 111 -18.03 5.29 -1.25
C MET A 111 -19.12 4.79 -2.20
N ALA A 112 -19.36 3.47 -2.27
CA ALA A 112 -20.45 2.90 -3.08
C ALA A 112 -21.82 3.42 -2.63
N LEU A 113 -22.07 3.50 -1.32
CA LEU A 113 -23.30 4.08 -0.76
C LEU A 113 -23.46 5.57 -1.10
N LEU A 114 -22.37 6.35 -0.99
CA LEU A 114 -22.41 7.78 -1.34
C LEU A 114 -22.64 8.02 -2.84
N GLN A 115 -22.25 7.07 -3.68
CA GLN A 115 -22.41 7.13 -5.14
C GLN A 115 -23.67 6.41 -5.64
N ASP A 116 -24.52 5.92 -4.73
CA ASP A 116 -25.72 5.13 -5.02
C ASP A 116 -25.45 3.95 -5.97
N TRP A 117 -24.27 3.34 -5.81
CA TRP A 117 -23.78 2.24 -6.63
C TRP A 117 -23.96 0.91 -5.89
N SER A 118 -24.47 -0.11 -6.60
CA SER A 118 -24.58 -1.47 -6.05
C SER A 118 -23.32 -2.28 -6.36
N LEU A 119 -22.55 -2.60 -5.31
CA LEU A 119 -21.33 -3.40 -5.42
C LEU A 119 -21.66 -4.85 -5.03
N PRO A 120 -21.29 -5.86 -5.83
CA PRO A 120 -21.51 -7.26 -5.46
C PRO A 120 -20.65 -7.62 -4.24
N MET A 121 -21.32 -7.93 -3.13
CA MET A 121 -20.68 -8.17 -1.84
C MET A 121 -19.66 -9.32 -1.87
N ASP A 122 -19.93 -10.36 -2.64
CA ASP A 122 -19.03 -11.51 -2.81
C ASP A 122 -17.68 -11.10 -3.39
N ARG A 123 -17.69 -10.18 -4.36
CA ARG A 123 -16.47 -9.64 -4.96
C ARG A 123 -15.67 -8.81 -3.96
N LEU A 124 -16.34 -7.94 -3.22
CA LEU A 124 -15.69 -7.08 -2.23
C LEU A 124 -15.01 -7.89 -1.12
N LEU A 125 -15.66 -8.95 -0.63
CA LEU A 125 -15.07 -9.83 0.39
C LEU A 125 -13.82 -10.55 -0.11
N ILE A 126 -13.81 -10.98 -1.39
CA ILE A 126 -12.64 -11.58 -2.02
C ILE A 126 -11.50 -10.55 -2.12
N GLU A 127 -11.79 -9.33 -2.58
CA GLU A 127 -10.80 -8.24 -2.68
C GLU A 127 -10.20 -7.90 -1.30
N CYS A 128 -11.02 -7.87 -0.25
CA CYS A 128 -10.56 -7.66 1.13
C CYS A 128 -9.64 -8.79 1.61
N ALA A 129 -10.03 -10.04 1.37
CA ALA A 129 -9.22 -11.21 1.74
C ALA A 129 -7.88 -11.23 0.98
N GLN A 130 -7.90 -10.91 -0.30
CA GLN A 130 -6.71 -10.78 -1.13
C GLN A 130 -5.80 -9.66 -0.62
N GLN A 131 -6.34 -8.47 -0.34
CA GLN A 131 -5.58 -7.35 0.20
C GLN A 131 -4.91 -7.73 1.53
N THR A 132 -5.64 -8.38 2.45
CA THR A 132 -5.09 -8.81 3.74
C THR A 132 -3.96 -9.82 3.61
N LEU A 133 -4.05 -10.76 2.67
CA LEU A 133 -3.06 -11.83 2.51
C LEU A 133 -1.85 -11.39 1.68
N ILE A 134 -2.08 -10.63 0.60
CA ILE A 134 -1.02 -10.19 -0.32
C ILE A 134 -0.16 -9.13 0.34
N PHE A 135 -0.76 -8.19 1.08
CA PHE A 135 -0.05 -7.07 1.71
C PHE A 135 1.19 -7.48 2.53
N PRO A 136 1.13 -8.39 3.52
CA PRO A 136 2.30 -8.75 4.31
C PRO A 136 3.36 -9.51 3.50
N ILE A 137 2.93 -10.29 2.50
CA ILE A 137 3.84 -11.06 1.62
C ILE A 137 4.62 -10.09 0.72
N GLU A 138 3.91 -9.18 0.06
CA GLU A 138 4.49 -8.16 -0.81
C GLU A 138 5.42 -7.23 -0.04
N TRP A 139 4.99 -6.74 1.13
CA TRP A 139 5.85 -5.94 1.99
C TRP A 139 7.15 -6.68 2.32
N GLY A 140 7.06 -7.97 2.70
CA GLY A 140 8.25 -8.78 3.02
C GLY A 140 9.21 -8.92 1.84
N LEU A 141 8.69 -9.13 0.63
CA LEU A 141 9.49 -9.17 -0.59
C LEU A 141 10.17 -7.84 -0.89
N LEU A 142 9.41 -6.74 -0.83
CA LEU A 142 9.95 -5.39 -1.07
C LEU A 142 11.02 -5.02 -0.04
N TYR A 143 10.79 -5.36 1.23
CA TYR A 143 11.75 -5.16 2.32
C TYR A 143 13.05 -5.92 2.07
N LEU A 144 12.97 -7.20 1.66
CA LEU A 144 14.17 -8.00 1.34
C LEU A 144 14.95 -7.40 0.16
N ILE A 145 14.25 -6.99 -0.91
CA ILE A 145 14.91 -6.40 -2.09
C ILE A 145 15.55 -5.06 -1.72
N HIS A 146 14.85 -4.22 -0.94
CA HIS A 146 15.34 -2.91 -0.53
C HIS A 146 16.54 -3.02 0.42
N HIS A 147 16.51 -3.99 1.34
CA HIS A 147 17.62 -4.25 2.25
C HIS A 147 18.89 -4.70 1.51
N ASN A 148 18.76 -5.49 0.44
CA ASN A 148 19.88 -5.98 -0.36
C ASN A 148 20.34 -5.01 -1.46
N LEU A 149 19.83 -3.78 -1.52
CA LEU A 149 20.34 -2.77 -2.45
C LEU A 149 21.82 -2.47 -2.10
N PRO A 150 22.72 -2.39 -3.11
CA PRO A 150 24.18 -2.30 -2.93
C PRO A 150 24.66 -1.02 -2.21
N ASP A 151 23.75 -0.09 -1.94
CA ASP A 151 24.00 1.19 -1.28
C ASP A 151 23.34 1.28 0.11
N ASN A 152 22.82 0.20 0.71
CA ASN A 152 22.16 0.32 2.02
C ASN A 152 23.22 0.42 3.15
N PRO A 153 23.27 1.52 3.95
CA PRO A 153 24.25 1.65 5.04
C PRO A 153 24.11 0.59 6.15
N HIS A 154 23.07 -0.23 6.11
CA HIS A 154 22.81 -1.34 7.03
C HIS A 154 23.07 -2.73 6.41
N ALA A 155 23.61 -2.81 5.21
CA ALA A 155 24.08 -4.05 4.59
C ALA A 155 25.50 -4.37 5.07
N ALA A 156 25.64 -4.73 6.35
CA ALA A 156 26.84 -5.32 6.94
C ALA A 156 26.47 -6.20 8.13
#